data_AF-A0A7C8CPD1-F1
#
_entry.id   AF-A0A7C8CPD1-F1
#
_cell.length_a   1.000
_cell.length_b   1.000
_cell.length_c   1.000
_cell.angle_alpha   90.00
_cell.angle_beta   90.00
_cell.angle_gamma   90.00
#
_symmetry.space_group_name_H-M   'P 1'
#
loop_
_entity.id
_entity.type
_entity.pdbx_description
1 polymer ?
#
loop_
_entity_poly.entity_id
_entity_poly.type
_entity_poly.pdbx_seq_one_letter_code
_entity_poly.pdbx_strand_id
1 'polypeptide(L)'
;PGSFTGGGQRLVLEAQPGTEYSRYRLLFSEPYLGGSQNSLNVSAFRSVLLRREYIEDRNSVGLTFGRLFNREERIRGSLGLRHDLISVNDVSASAPSVVLDSAGKTRYTALDLDLEWNQRVYRPVIGSVDGWYVEGGYSHIGGPLGGDLEVAKLDFSTGLFKTTFQDGEDYRHVFAARTSFNWAEPLGADDQVPVFERYYLGGPRSLRGFDYRGVGPREDDQEIGGTVRHRGSIEYTWPLIENTLRGIVFTDFGNLSDG
;
A
#
# COMPACT_ATOMS: atom_id res chain seq x y z
N PRO A 1 10.25 -42.35 3.69
CA PRO A 1 9.10 -41.41 3.69
C PRO A 1 9.57 -39.99 3.36
N GLY A 2 9.64 -39.67 2.06
CA GLY A 2 10.00 -38.34 1.57
C GLY A 2 8.78 -37.42 1.65
N SER A 3 8.75 -36.55 2.65
CA SER A 3 7.72 -35.52 2.72
C SER A 3 8.00 -34.46 1.64
N PHE A 4 7.00 -34.18 0.81
CA PHE A 4 6.91 -32.96 0.01
C PHE A 4 6.85 -31.74 0.95
N THR A 5 7.98 -31.33 1.53
CA THR A 5 8.02 -30.11 2.35
C THR A 5 8.26 -28.85 1.53
N GLY A 6 8.57 -28.97 0.23
CA GLY A 6 8.73 -27.85 -0.71
C GLY A 6 9.85 -26.87 -0.31
N GLY A 7 10.20 -25.93 -1.20
CA GLY A 7 11.14 -24.84 -0.89
C GLY A 7 10.46 -23.63 -0.22
N GLY A 8 9.19 -23.77 0.18
CA GLY A 8 8.37 -22.66 0.68
C GLY A 8 7.81 -21.76 -0.43
N GLN A 9 7.90 -22.17 -1.70
CA GLN A 9 7.32 -21.40 -2.80
C GLN A 9 5.81 -21.25 -2.64
N ARG A 10 5.30 -20.06 -2.99
CA ARG A 10 3.88 -19.73 -2.86
C ARG A 10 3.36 -19.18 -4.18
N LEU A 11 2.29 -19.80 -4.68
CA LEU A 11 1.49 -19.28 -5.79
C LEU A 11 0.16 -18.78 -5.24
N VAL A 12 -0.19 -17.54 -5.55
CA VAL A 12 -1.50 -16.94 -5.26
C VAL A 12 -2.16 -16.60 -6.59
N LEU A 13 -3.33 -17.19 -6.81
CA LEU A 13 -4.26 -16.84 -7.89
C LEU A 13 -5.53 -16.30 -7.25
N GLU A 14 -5.93 -15.10 -7.62
CA GLU A 14 -7.10 -14.41 -7.06
C GLU A 14 -7.90 -13.80 -8.20
N ALA A 15 -9.21 -14.04 -8.17
CA ALA A 15 -10.18 -13.42 -9.07
C ALA A 15 -11.36 -12.92 -8.23
N GLN A 16 -11.65 -11.63 -8.34
CA GLN A 16 -12.72 -10.94 -7.65
C GLN A 16 -13.48 -10.11 -8.69
N PRO A 17 -14.31 -10.74 -9.55
CA PRO A 17 -15.17 -9.99 -10.45
C PRO A 17 -16.24 -9.25 -9.64
N GLY A 18 -16.45 -7.98 -9.95
CA GLY A 18 -17.43 -7.14 -9.28
C GLY A 18 -17.95 -6.03 -10.20
N THR A 19 -19.09 -5.44 -9.82
CA THR A 19 -19.78 -4.41 -10.61
C THR A 19 -19.13 -3.04 -10.49
N GLU A 20 -18.58 -2.70 -9.32
CA GLU A 20 -17.89 -1.42 -9.07
C GLU A 20 -16.37 -1.57 -8.96
N TYR A 21 -15.93 -2.72 -8.46
CA TYR A 21 -14.52 -3.05 -8.31
C TYR A 21 -14.27 -4.49 -8.71
N SER A 22 -13.42 -4.66 -9.71
CA SER A 22 -12.91 -5.96 -10.14
C SER A 22 -11.41 -6.04 -9.89
N ARG A 23 -10.94 -7.18 -9.37
CA ARG A 23 -9.52 -7.42 -9.10
C ARG A 23 -9.09 -8.81 -9.53
N TYR A 24 -7.95 -8.89 -10.19
CA TYR A 24 -7.30 -10.14 -10.58
C TYR A 24 -5.83 -10.07 -10.21
N ARG A 25 -5.30 -11.13 -9.58
CA ARG A 25 -3.91 -11.16 -9.14
C ARG A 25 -3.30 -12.54 -9.34
N LEU A 26 -2.11 -12.56 -9.92
CA LEU A 26 -1.19 -13.67 -9.90
C LEU A 26 0.07 -13.22 -9.16
N LEU A 27 0.49 -13.99 -8.16
CA LEU A 27 1.75 -13.79 -7.46
C LEU A 27 2.44 -15.15 -7.28
N PHE A 28 3.64 -15.26 -7.81
CA PHE A 28 4.56 -16.33 -7.48
C PHE A 28 5.68 -15.78 -6.60
N SER A 29 5.95 -16.46 -5.49
CA SER A 29 7.00 -16.11 -4.53
C SER A 29 7.95 -17.30 -4.32
N GLU A 30 9.24 -17.06 -4.53
CA GLU A 30 10.34 -17.93 -4.13
C GLU A 30 11.07 -17.24 -2.96
N PRO A 31 10.84 -17.67 -1.71
CA PRO A 31 11.37 -16.98 -0.54
C PRO A 31 12.88 -17.18 -0.31
N TYR A 32 13.47 -18.24 -0.86
CA TYR A 32 14.88 -18.61 -0.68
C TYR A 32 15.49 -19.02 -2.02
N LEU A 33 15.65 -18.05 -2.93
CA LEU A 33 16.16 -18.25 -4.27
C LEU A 33 17.53 -18.94 -4.22
N GLY A 34 17.59 -20.16 -4.76
CA GLY A 34 18.80 -20.99 -4.72
C GLY A 34 19.26 -21.39 -3.31
N GLY A 35 18.35 -21.45 -2.34
CA GLY A 35 18.66 -21.76 -0.93
C GLY A 35 19.32 -20.61 -0.16
N SER A 36 19.34 -19.40 -0.71
CA SER A 36 19.97 -18.22 -0.11
C SER A 36 18.97 -17.34 0.66
N GLN A 37 19.44 -16.29 1.33
CA GLN A 37 18.60 -15.25 1.95
C GLN A 37 17.96 -14.28 0.94
N ASN A 38 18.08 -14.56 -0.35
CA ASN A 38 17.47 -13.76 -1.41
C ASN A 38 16.09 -14.34 -1.76
N SER A 39 15.15 -13.48 -2.12
CA SER A 39 13.80 -13.86 -2.55
C SER A 39 13.50 -13.31 -3.94
N LEU A 40 12.66 -14.00 -4.69
CA LEU A 40 12.13 -13.54 -5.97
C LEU A 40 10.60 -13.54 -5.91
N ASN A 41 9.98 -12.43 -6.29
CA ASN A 41 8.55 -12.33 -6.55
C ASN A 41 8.29 -12.01 -8.02
N VAL A 42 7.37 -12.73 -8.63
CA VAL A 42 6.83 -12.46 -9.97
C VAL A 42 5.35 -12.18 -9.81
N SER A 43 4.89 -11.03 -10.31
CA SER A 43 3.51 -10.58 -10.13
C SER A 43 2.88 -10.13 -11.43
N ALA A 44 1.59 -10.40 -11.55
CA ALA A 44 0.70 -9.78 -12.53
C ALA A 44 -0.59 -9.38 -11.81
N PHE A 45 -1.07 -8.19 -12.11
CA PHE A 45 -2.22 -7.59 -11.45
C PHE A 45 -3.10 -6.88 -12.47
N ARG A 46 -4.40 -7.00 -12.32
CA ARG A 46 -5.37 -6.17 -13.02
C ARG A 46 -6.43 -5.68 -12.05
N SER A 47 -6.78 -4.40 -12.12
CA SER A 47 -7.96 -3.86 -11.45
C SER A 47 -8.76 -2.97 -12.36
N VAL A 48 -10.09 -3.11 -12.29
CA VAL A 48 -11.04 -2.17 -12.88
C VAL A 48 -11.83 -1.55 -11.75
N LEU A 49 -11.83 -0.22 -11.68
CA LEU A 49 -12.43 0.53 -10.60
C LEU A 49 -13.28 1.65 -11.16
N LEU A 50 -14.59 1.54 -10.92
CA LEU A 50 -15.55 2.59 -11.26
C LEU A 50 -15.46 3.67 -10.18
N ARG A 51 -15.07 4.87 -10.60
CA ARG A 51 -15.14 6.07 -9.78
C ARG A 51 -16.39 6.85 -10.15
N ARG A 52 -16.70 7.85 -9.33
CA ARG A 52 -17.81 8.75 -9.59
C ARG A 52 -17.69 9.45 -10.95
N GLU A 53 -16.49 9.92 -11.30
CA GLU A 53 -16.26 10.75 -12.49
C GLU A 53 -15.52 10.05 -13.63
N TYR A 54 -15.02 8.83 -13.44
CA TYR A 54 -14.24 8.10 -14.45
C TYR A 54 -14.14 6.60 -14.13
N ILE A 55 -13.69 5.80 -15.10
CA ILE A 55 -13.33 4.40 -14.90
C ILE A 55 -11.81 4.24 -15.02
N GLU A 56 -11.19 3.63 -14.00
CA GLU A 56 -9.77 3.29 -13.97
C GLU A 56 -9.57 1.80 -14.29
N ASP A 57 -8.91 1.46 -15.39
CA ASP A 57 -8.42 0.09 -15.68
C ASP A 57 -6.90 0.09 -15.61
N ARG A 58 -6.35 -0.65 -14.64
CA ARG A 58 -4.91 -0.76 -14.39
C ARG A 58 -4.47 -2.19 -14.60
N ASN A 59 -3.43 -2.38 -15.40
CA ASN A 59 -2.76 -3.65 -15.61
C ASN A 59 -1.29 -3.48 -15.24
N SER A 60 -0.77 -4.33 -14.37
CA SER A 60 0.59 -4.24 -13.84
C SER A 60 1.27 -5.59 -13.94
N VAL A 61 2.53 -5.61 -14.36
CA VAL A 61 3.42 -6.77 -14.24
C VAL A 61 4.68 -6.34 -13.50
N GLY A 62 5.21 -7.22 -12.64
CA GLY A 62 6.35 -6.83 -11.80
C GLY A 62 7.24 -8.00 -11.41
N LEU A 63 8.53 -7.70 -11.32
CA LEU A 63 9.57 -8.58 -10.79
C LEU A 63 10.21 -7.89 -9.59
N THR A 64 10.27 -8.57 -8.45
CA THR A 64 10.90 -8.02 -7.24
C THR A 64 11.94 -8.99 -6.70
N PHE A 65 13.17 -8.52 -6.57
CA PHE A 65 14.25 -9.22 -5.90
C PHE A 65 14.40 -8.66 -4.49
N GLY A 66 14.39 -9.53 -3.49
CA GLY A 66 14.55 -9.15 -2.10
C GLY A 66 15.77 -9.83 -1.47
N ARG A 67 16.31 -9.22 -0.42
CA ARG A 67 17.36 -9.82 0.41
C ARG A 67 17.07 -9.57 1.88
N LEU A 68 17.10 -10.65 2.67
CA LEU A 68 17.12 -10.57 4.12
C LEU A 68 18.56 -10.30 4.57
N PHE A 69 18.89 -9.04 4.84
CA PHE A 69 20.25 -8.64 5.23
C PHE A 69 20.63 -9.11 6.63
N ASN A 70 19.66 -9.16 7.54
CA ASN A 70 19.86 -9.62 8.89
C ASN A 70 18.62 -10.42 9.34
N ARG A 71 18.84 -11.65 9.82
CA ARG A 71 17.75 -12.56 10.19
C ARG A 71 17.22 -12.27 11.58
N GLU A 72 18.10 -11.98 12.53
CA GLU A 72 17.78 -11.63 13.91
C GLU A 72 17.07 -10.28 13.96
N GLU A 73 17.60 -9.30 13.23
CA GLU A 73 17.01 -7.96 13.14
C GLU A 73 15.85 -7.85 12.16
N ARG A 74 15.62 -8.90 11.36
CA ARG A 74 14.55 -8.98 10.35
C ARG A 74 14.57 -7.78 9.41
N ILE A 75 15.77 -7.39 8.97
CA ILE A 75 16.00 -6.29 8.03
C ILE A 75 15.99 -6.85 6.61
N ARG A 76 15.07 -6.38 5.78
CA ARG A 76 14.90 -6.79 4.39
C ARG A 76 14.96 -5.57 3.49
N GLY A 77 15.68 -5.66 2.38
CA GLY A 77 15.51 -4.70 1.28
C GLY A 77 15.03 -5.40 0.02
N SER A 78 14.38 -4.64 -0.86
CA SER A 78 13.95 -5.10 -2.17
C SER A 78 14.19 -4.08 -3.27
N LEU A 79 14.38 -4.62 -4.47
CA LEU A 79 14.44 -3.93 -5.74
C LEU A 79 13.34 -4.52 -6.62
N GLY A 80 12.35 -3.70 -6.98
CA GLY A 80 11.26 -4.02 -7.88
C GLY A 80 11.41 -3.34 -9.23
N LEU A 81 11.13 -4.05 -10.30
CA LEU A 81 10.87 -3.46 -11.61
C LEU A 81 9.41 -3.77 -11.97
N ARG A 82 8.62 -2.74 -12.20
CA ARG A 82 7.19 -2.85 -12.48
C ARG A 82 6.87 -2.12 -13.79
N HIS A 83 6.00 -2.71 -14.60
CA HIS A 83 5.45 -2.07 -15.79
C HIS A 83 3.94 -1.97 -15.63
N ASP A 84 3.41 -0.76 -15.77
CA ASP A 84 2.00 -0.45 -15.63
C ASP A 84 1.43 0.08 -16.95
N LEU A 85 0.20 -0.33 -17.25
CA LEU A 85 -0.67 0.25 -18.26
C LEU A 85 -1.98 0.65 -17.57
N ILE A 86 -2.23 1.95 -17.49
CA ILE A 86 -3.42 2.53 -16.89
C ILE A 86 -4.26 3.17 -17.99
N SER A 87 -5.56 2.96 -17.93
CA SER A 87 -6.53 3.68 -18.75
C SER A 87 -7.54 4.39 -17.86
N VAL A 88 -7.73 5.68 -18.10
CA VAL A 88 -8.76 6.52 -17.49
C VAL A 88 -9.79 6.80 -18.58
N ASN A 89 -10.93 6.11 -18.51
CA ASN A 89 -11.99 6.15 -19.51
C ASN A 89 -13.31 6.66 -18.91
N ASP A 90 -14.31 6.87 -19.77
CA ASP A 90 -15.67 7.31 -19.37
C ASP A 90 -15.64 8.52 -18.43
N VAL A 91 -14.80 9.50 -18.76
CA VAL A 91 -14.58 10.69 -17.95
C VAL A 91 -15.77 11.63 -18.09
N SER A 92 -16.34 12.01 -16.95
CA SER A 92 -17.41 12.99 -16.85
C SER A 92 -16.98 14.36 -17.39
N ALA A 93 -17.88 15.05 -18.09
CA ALA A 93 -17.62 16.41 -18.59
C ALA A 93 -17.46 17.44 -17.46
N SER A 94 -17.91 17.11 -16.25
CA SER A 94 -17.74 17.90 -15.03
C SER A 94 -16.69 17.28 -14.10
N ALA A 95 -15.77 16.47 -14.63
CA ALA A 95 -14.66 15.96 -13.83
C ALA A 95 -13.66 17.10 -13.54
N PRO A 96 -12.95 17.05 -12.40
CA PRO A 96 -11.88 18.00 -12.11
C PRO A 96 -10.79 18.00 -13.18
N SER A 97 -10.08 19.11 -13.31
CA SER A 97 -8.96 19.29 -14.24
C SER A 97 -7.96 18.13 -14.21
N VAL A 98 -7.52 17.72 -13.02
CA VAL A 98 -6.56 16.60 -12.85
C VAL A 98 -7.09 15.28 -13.43
N VAL A 99 -8.40 15.06 -13.44
CA VAL A 99 -9.03 13.86 -14.01
C VAL A 99 -9.10 13.96 -15.53
N LEU A 100 -9.48 15.13 -16.03
CA LEU A 100 -9.51 15.42 -17.47
C LEU A 100 -8.12 15.30 -18.09
N ASP A 101 -7.10 15.82 -17.42
CA ASP A 101 -5.71 15.77 -17.87
C ASP A 101 -5.12 14.36 -17.76
N SER A 102 -5.66 13.53 -16.85
CA SER A 102 -5.27 12.12 -16.73
C SER A 102 -5.99 11.20 -17.71
N ALA A 103 -6.91 11.72 -18.54
CA ALA A 103 -7.74 10.91 -19.43
C ALA A 103 -6.92 10.19 -20.51
N GLY A 104 -7.40 9.01 -20.91
CA GLY A 104 -6.76 8.20 -21.95
C GLY A 104 -5.85 7.12 -21.36
N LYS A 105 -4.78 6.78 -22.07
CA LYS A 105 -3.89 5.67 -21.73
C LYS A 105 -2.51 6.18 -21.36
N THR A 106 -2.02 5.73 -20.21
CA THR A 106 -0.66 5.99 -19.73
C THR A 106 0.02 4.66 -19.49
N ARG A 107 1.20 4.45 -20.08
CA ARG A 107 2.07 3.33 -19.74
C ARG A 107 3.37 3.84 -19.14
N TYR A 108 3.91 3.14 -18.16
CA TYR A 108 5.23 3.45 -17.63
C TYR A 108 5.90 2.24 -17.02
N THR A 109 7.22 2.34 -16.87
CA THR A 109 8.00 1.41 -16.06
C THR A 109 8.46 2.13 -14.79
N ALA A 110 8.39 1.45 -13.65
CA ALA A 110 8.80 1.94 -12.35
C ALA A 110 9.92 1.05 -11.78
N LEU A 111 10.91 1.70 -11.16
CA LEU A 111 11.91 1.08 -10.31
C LEU A 111 11.54 1.37 -8.85
N ASP A 112 11.23 0.32 -8.10
CA ASP A 112 10.83 0.39 -6.70
C ASP A 112 11.99 -0.07 -5.81
N LEU A 113 12.33 0.71 -4.79
CA LEU A 113 13.34 0.40 -3.78
C LEU A 113 12.67 0.41 -2.41
N ASP A 114 12.71 -0.70 -1.68
CA ASP A 114 12.13 -0.78 -0.34
C ASP A 114 13.13 -1.25 0.69
N LEU A 115 12.96 -0.77 1.92
CA LEU A 115 13.63 -1.24 3.11
C LEU A 115 12.59 -1.44 4.23
N GLU A 116 12.57 -2.64 4.80
CA GLU A 116 11.76 -3.02 5.95
C GLU A 116 12.67 -3.43 7.11
N TRP A 117 12.45 -2.85 8.27
CA TRP A 117 12.99 -3.31 9.55
C TRP A 117 11.82 -3.63 10.47
N ASN A 118 11.59 -4.91 10.75
CA ASN A 118 10.36 -5.38 11.38
C ASN A 118 10.61 -6.26 12.60
N GLN A 119 10.52 -5.66 13.77
CA GLN A 119 10.63 -6.31 15.07
C GLN A 119 9.28 -6.62 15.71
N ARG A 120 8.20 -6.65 14.91
CA ARG A 120 6.87 -6.96 15.43
C ARG A 120 6.77 -8.42 15.86
N VAL A 121 6.20 -8.60 17.04
CA VAL A 121 5.66 -9.87 17.51
C VAL A 121 4.21 -9.96 17.05
N TYR A 122 3.93 -10.93 16.19
CA TYR A 122 2.61 -11.17 15.62
C TYR A 122 1.92 -12.35 16.30
N ARG A 123 0.61 -12.24 16.52
CA ARG A 123 -0.27 -13.31 16.98
C ARG A 123 -1.39 -13.48 15.95
N PRO A 124 -1.65 -14.69 15.42
CA PRO A 124 -2.61 -14.91 14.34
C PRO A 124 -4.01 -14.31 14.54
N VAL A 125 -4.52 -14.33 15.77
CA VAL A 125 -5.89 -13.86 16.10
C VAL A 125 -5.94 -12.37 16.40
N ILE A 126 -4.91 -11.83 17.07
CA ILE A 126 -4.91 -10.45 17.59
C ILE A 126 -4.22 -9.47 16.63
N GLY A 127 -3.24 -9.95 15.87
CA GLY A 127 -2.33 -9.12 15.08
C GLY A 127 -1.02 -8.84 15.83
N SER A 128 -0.41 -7.68 15.56
CA SER A 128 0.82 -7.25 16.22
C SER A 128 0.55 -6.83 17.66
N VAL A 129 1.25 -7.45 18.61
CA VAL A 129 1.04 -7.22 20.05
C VAL A 129 2.20 -6.48 20.71
N ASP A 130 3.41 -6.67 20.20
CA ASP A 130 4.62 -6.03 20.72
C ASP A 130 5.61 -5.70 19.59
N GLY A 131 6.54 -4.81 19.89
CA GLY A 131 7.63 -4.44 18.99
C GLY A 131 7.25 -3.31 18.05
N TRP A 132 8.03 -3.15 16.99
CA TRP A 132 7.90 -2.01 16.09
C TRP A 132 8.28 -2.39 14.67
N TYR A 133 7.97 -1.51 13.73
CA TYR A 133 8.47 -1.61 12.37
C TYR A 133 8.78 -0.23 11.81
N VAL A 134 9.73 -0.18 10.89
CA VAL A 134 10.00 0.95 10.01
C VAL A 134 10.06 0.42 8.58
N GLU A 135 9.32 1.05 7.70
CA GLU A 135 9.22 0.72 6.28
C GLU A 135 9.49 2.02 5.50
N GLY A 136 10.44 1.98 4.58
CA GLY A 136 10.78 3.09 3.68
C GLY A 136 10.78 2.61 2.24
N GLY A 137 10.23 3.41 1.34
CA GLY A 137 10.08 3.11 -0.08
C GLY A 137 10.43 4.32 -0.94
N TYR A 138 11.08 4.06 -2.08
CA TYR A 138 11.27 5.02 -3.16
C TYR A 138 10.86 4.38 -4.47
N SER A 139 10.01 5.06 -5.25
CA SER A 139 9.67 4.66 -6.61
C SER A 139 10.12 5.74 -7.59
N HIS A 140 10.90 5.34 -8.60
CA HIS A 140 11.19 6.16 -9.77
C HIS A 140 10.37 5.65 -10.93
N ILE A 141 9.42 6.45 -11.41
CA ILE A 141 8.51 6.12 -12.51
C ILE A 141 9.00 6.83 -13.77
N GLY A 142 9.12 6.09 -14.87
CA GLY A 142 9.42 6.63 -16.20
C GLY A 142 10.85 7.15 -16.39
N GLY A 143 10.99 8.24 -17.13
CA GLY A 143 12.27 8.87 -17.45
C GLY A 143 13.21 7.87 -18.14
N PRO A 144 14.40 7.57 -17.58
CA PRO A 144 15.31 6.56 -18.12
C PRO A 144 14.73 5.15 -18.26
N LEU A 145 13.65 4.83 -17.53
CA LEU A 145 12.97 3.53 -17.58
C LEU A 145 11.92 3.45 -18.71
N GLY A 146 11.62 4.59 -19.35
CA GLY A 146 10.63 4.72 -20.40
C GLY A 146 9.18 4.74 -19.91
N GLY A 147 8.30 5.32 -20.71
CA GLY A 147 6.90 5.52 -20.38
C GLY A 147 6.43 6.91 -20.76
N ASP A 148 5.16 7.16 -20.47
CA ASP A 148 4.46 8.41 -20.73
C ASP A 148 4.27 9.25 -19.44
N LEU A 149 4.88 8.83 -18.33
CA LEU A 149 4.78 9.50 -17.03
C LEU A 149 6.14 9.48 -16.34
N GLU A 150 6.57 10.61 -15.78
CA GLU A 150 7.80 10.69 -14.98
C GLU A 150 7.53 11.28 -13.59
N VAL A 151 7.59 10.44 -12.57
CA VAL A 151 7.24 10.79 -11.18
C VAL A 151 8.19 10.10 -10.21
N ALA A 152 8.65 10.80 -9.18
CA ALA A 152 9.27 10.20 -8.01
C ALA A 152 8.25 10.09 -6.87
N LYS A 153 8.28 8.98 -6.14
CA LYS A 153 7.48 8.79 -4.93
C LYS A 153 8.36 8.38 -3.77
N LEU A 154 8.07 8.94 -2.60
CA LEU A 154 8.67 8.54 -1.33
C LEU A 154 7.56 8.10 -0.38
N ASP A 155 7.76 6.94 0.22
CA ASP A 155 6.86 6.35 1.18
C ASP A 155 7.62 6.04 2.47
N PHE A 156 7.07 6.45 3.60
CA PHE A 156 7.61 6.12 4.93
C PHE A 156 6.47 5.69 5.84
N SER A 157 6.64 4.59 6.55
CA SER A 157 5.66 4.09 7.52
C SER A 157 6.38 3.53 8.74
N THR A 158 5.84 3.80 9.92
CA THR A 158 6.31 3.19 11.16
C THR A 158 5.17 2.94 12.12
N GLY A 159 5.35 1.97 13.00
CA GLY A 159 4.45 1.76 14.10
C GLY A 159 5.10 1.04 15.26
N LEU A 160 4.55 1.30 16.44
CA LEU A 160 4.91 0.70 17.71
C LEU A 160 3.69 -0.02 18.27
N PHE A 161 3.94 -1.20 18.83
CA PHE A 161 2.96 -2.04 19.49
C PHE A 161 3.49 -2.41 20.86
N LYS A 162 2.62 -2.39 21.87
CA LYS A 162 2.98 -2.75 23.21
C LYS A 162 1.84 -3.47 23.92
N THR A 163 2.11 -4.69 24.39
CA THR A 163 1.25 -5.34 25.37
C THR A 163 1.38 -4.56 26.67
N THR A 164 0.28 -3.94 27.10
CA THR A 164 0.21 -3.10 28.31
C THR A 164 -0.25 -3.87 29.54
N PHE A 165 -1.10 -4.87 29.31
CA PHE A 165 -1.59 -5.81 30.32
C PHE A 165 -1.82 -7.17 29.66
N GLN A 166 -1.58 -8.24 30.39
CA GLN A 166 -1.83 -9.60 29.94
C GLN A 166 -2.31 -10.45 31.10
N ASP A 167 -3.42 -11.16 30.91
CA ASP A 167 -3.86 -12.27 31.74
C ASP A 167 -4.06 -13.53 30.85
N GLY A 168 -3.30 -14.59 31.12
CA GLY A 168 -3.23 -15.75 30.23
C GLY A 168 -2.84 -15.42 28.78
N GLU A 169 -3.10 -16.34 27.85
CA GLU A 169 -2.84 -16.13 26.42
C GLU A 169 -3.95 -15.32 25.74
N ASP A 170 -5.17 -15.38 26.28
CA ASP A 170 -6.36 -14.83 25.63
C ASP A 170 -6.76 -13.43 26.06
N TYR A 171 -6.18 -12.88 27.13
CA TYR A 171 -6.53 -11.55 27.63
C TYR A 171 -5.36 -10.57 27.57
N ARG A 172 -4.97 -10.17 26.35
CA ARG A 172 -3.94 -9.14 26.11
C ARG A 172 -4.57 -7.79 25.80
N HIS A 173 -4.12 -6.75 26.48
CA HIS A 173 -4.40 -5.36 26.13
C HIS A 173 -3.24 -4.79 25.34
N VAL A 174 -3.53 -4.19 24.19
CA VAL A 174 -2.50 -3.73 23.25
C VAL A 174 -2.67 -2.26 22.99
N PHE A 175 -1.63 -1.49 23.27
CA PHE A 175 -1.46 -0.14 22.77
C PHE A 175 -0.74 -0.20 21.43
N ALA A 176 -1.19 0.61 20.47
CA ALA A 176 -0.55 0.76 19.17
C ALA A 176 -0.51 2.23 18.77
N ALA A 177 0.63 2.66 18.22
CA ALA A 177 0.77 3.95 17.56
C ALA A 177 1.36 3.72 16.18
N ARG A 178 0.76 4.32 15.14
CA ARG A 178 1.19 4.17 13.75
C ARG A 178 1.20 5.52 13.06
N THR A 179 2.15 5.72 12.15
CA THR A 179 2.18 6.89 11.27
C THR A 179 2.76 6.51 9.92
N SER A 180 2.32 7.22 8.87
CA SER A 180 2.90 7.14 7.54
C SER A 180 2.94 8.50 6.87
N PHE A 181 4.01 8.75 6.14
CA PHE A 181 4.22 9.90 5.28
C PHE A 181 4.39 9.42 3.84
N ASN A 182 3.77 10.12 2.91
CA ASN A 182 3.85 9.81 1.48
C ASN A 182 4.03 11.12 0.72
N TRP A 183 4.89 11.09 -0.28
CA TRP A 183 5.18 12.23 -1.14
C TRP A 183 5.30 11.75 -2.58
N ALA A 184 4.89 12.59 -3.52
CA ALA A 184 4.97 12.36 -4.96
C ALA A 184 5.34 13.66 -5.64
N GLU A 185 6.30 13.61 -6.57
CA GLU A 185 6.77 14.77 -7.30
C GLU A 185 6.85 14.43 -8.79
N PRO A 186 6.25 15.24 -9.67
CA PRO A 186 6.46 15.11 -11.11
C PRO A 186 7.90 15.52 -11.43
N LEU A 187 8.59 14.71 -12.22
CA LEU A 187 9.99 14.96 -12.62
C LEU A 187 10.12 15.32 -14.12
N GLY A 188 9.08 15.03 -14.90
CA GLY A 188 9.08 15.17 -16.35
C GLY A 188 8.62 16.53 -16.86
N ALA A 189 8.23 16.56 -18.13
CA ALA A 189 7.64 17.75 -18.76
C ALA A 189 6.23 18.05 -18.27
N ASP A 190 5.51 17.03 -17.80
CA ASP A 190 4.22 17.19 -17.14
C ASP A 190 4.47 17.78 -15.74
N ASP A 191 3.72 18.81 -15.39
CA ASP A 191 3.84 19.54 -14.13
C ASP A 191 2.92 19.00 -13.03
N GLN A 192 2.25 17.87 -13.27
CA GLN A 192 1.30 17.28 -12.34
C GLN A 192 1.43 15.77 -12.16
N VAL A 193 1.06 15.30 -10.97
CA VAL A 193 0.90 13.85 -10.70
C VAL A 193 -0.53 13.43 -11.10
N PRO A 194 -0.71 12.48 -12.02
CA PRO A 194 -2.03 12.04 -12.48
C PRO A 194 -2.92 11.49 -11.37
N VAL A 195 -4.24 11.58 -11.55
CA VAL A 195 -5.27 11.18 -10.55
C VAL A 195 -5.06 9.77 -9.98
N PHE A 196 -4.54 8.86 -10.78
CA PHE A 196 -4.30 7.45 -10.42
C PHE A 196 -2.98 7.22 -9.66
N GLU A 197 -2.06 8.19 -9.61
CA GLU A 197 -0.84 8.12 -8.80
C GLU A 197 -0.84 9.05 -7.57
N ARG A 198 -1.89 9.87 -7.40
CA ARG A 198 -2.09 10.75 -6.23
C ARG A 198 -2.49 9.97 -4.97
N TYR A 199 -2.26 10.57 -3.81
CA TYR A 199 -2.69 10.05 -2.52
C TYR A 199 -4.08 10.57 -2.13
N TYR A 200 -4.76 9.77 -1.32
CA TYR A 200 -6.08 10.11 -0.78
C TYR A 200 -6.16 9.76 0.71
N LEU A 201 -7.06 10.46 1.41
CA LEU A 201 -7.28 10.34 2.85
C LEU A 201 -8.78 10.39 3.16
N GLY A 202 -9.23 9.60 4.15
CA GLY A 202 -10.63 9.44 4.51
C GLY A 202 -11.14 8.01 4.31
N GLY A 203 -12.13 7.62 5.09
CA GLY A 203 -12.74 6.30 5.09
C GLY A 203 -12.20 5.35 6.16
N PRO A 204 -12.84 4.17 6.33
CA PRO A 204 -12.66 3.29 7.49
C PRO A 204 -11.26 2.68 7.63
N ARG A 205 -10.44 2.72 6.58
CA ARG A 205 -9.08 2.16 6.55
C ARG A 205 -7.97 3.22 6.53
N SER A 206 -8.30 4.50 6.65
CA SER A 206 -7.29 5.56 6.68
C SER A 206 -7.53 6.55 7.81
N LEU A 207 -8.61 7.34 7.75
CA LEU A 207 -8.98 8.33 8.73
C LEU A 207 -10.46 8.12 9.06
N ARG A 208 -10.73 7.40 10.17
CA ARG A 208 -12.09 7.05 10.56
C ARG A 208 -12.86 8.31 10.98
N GLY A 209 -14.17 8.32 10.68
CA GLY A 209 -15.04 9.48 10.90
C GLY A 209 -15.18 10.39 9.67
N PHE A 210 -14.43 10.15 8.61
CA PHE A 210 -14.56 10.85 7.32
C PHE A 210 -14.98 9.89 6.21
N ASP A 211 -15.66 10.43 5.20
CA ASP A 211 -16.04 9.69 4.00
C ASP A 211 -14.81 9.18 3.24
N TYR A 212 -15.00 8.13 2.44
CA TYR A 212 -13.95 7.58 1.60
C TYR A 212 -13.37 8.66 0.68
N ARG A 213 -12.06 8.91 0.78
CA ARG A 213 -11.34 10.01 0.08
C ARG A 213 -11.80 11.43 0.44
N GLY A 214 -12.67 11.60 1.43
CA GLY A 214 -13.32 12.88 1.71
C GLY A 214 -12.44 13.99 2.30
N VAL A 215 -11.16 13.73 2.58
CA VAL A 215 -10.23 14.69 3.19
C VAL A 215 -9.11 15.09 2.23
N GLY A 216 -8.95 16.39 2.03
CA GLY A 216 -7.83 16.99 1.31
C GLY A 216 -8.26 18.01 0.25
N PRO A 217 -7.40 18.27 -0.75
CA PRO A 217 -7.67 19.22 -1.83
C PRO A 217 -8.92 18.85 -2.63
N ARG A 218 -9.63 19.90 -3.08
CA ARG A 218 -10.86 19.78 -3.87
C ARG A 218 -10.88 20.79 -5.00
N GLU A 219 -11.56 20.43 -6.08
CA GLU A 219 -11.92 21.29 -7.20
C GLU A 219 -13.41 21.07 -7.46
N ASP A 220 -14.19 22.14 -7.54
CA ASP A 220 -15.64 22.08 -7.74
C ASP A 220 -16.38 21.08 -6.82
N ASP A 221 -16.03 21.11 -5.52
CA ASP A 221 -16.54 20.19 -4.48
C ASP A 221 -16.22 18.70 -4.67
N GLN A 222 -15.35 18.34 -5.61
CA GLN A 222 -14.88 16.98 -5.86
C GLN A 222 -13.45 16.76 -5.35
N GLU A 223 -13.16 15.58 -4.81
CA GLU A 223 -11.86 15.28 -4.23
C GLU A 223 -10.82 14.91 -5.30
N ILE A 224 -9.79 15.74 -5.41
CA ILE A 224 -8.71 15.57 -6.39
C ILE A 224 -7.51 14.79 -5.84
N GLY A 225 -7.49 14.49 -4.54
CA GLY A 225 -6.33 13.89 -3.86
C GLY A 225 -5.19 14.89 -3.70
N GLY A 226 -4.02 14.41 -3.28
CA GLY A 226 -2.84 15.26 -3.06
C GLY A 226 -1.52 14.53 -3.32
N THR A 227 -0.45 15.30 -3.45
CA THR A 227 0.91 14.81 -3.63
C THR A 227 1.63 14.57 -2.33
N VAL A 228 1.20 15.18 -1.21
CA VAL A 228 1.77 14.96 0.12
C VAL A 228 0.70 14.48 1.08
N ARG A 229 0.93 13.33 1.72
CA ARG A 229 0.03 12.76 2.71
C ARG A 229 0.76 12.43 3.99
N HIS A 230 0.20 12.85 5.11
CA HIS A 230 0.53 12.32 6.43
C HIS A 230 -0.72 11.71 7.06
N ARG A 231 -0.60 10.54 7.66
CA ARG A 231 -1.66 9.98 8.52
C ARG A 231 -1.04 9.28 9.70
N GLY A 232 -1.74 9.29 10.83
CA GLY A 232 -1.38 8.58 12.02
C GLY A 232 -2.60 8.13 12.81
N SER A 233 -2.38 7.15 13.68
CA SER A 233 -3.41 6.57 14.53
C SER A 233 -2.80 6.12 15.84
N ILE A 234 -3.50 6.40 16.93
CA ILE A 234 -3.20 5.87 18.26
C ILE A 234 -4.41 5.02 18.67
N GLU A 235 -4.16 3.77 19.02
CA GLU A 235 -5.19 2.78 19.32
C GLU A 235 -4.88 2.06 20.63
N TYR A 236 -5.92 1.73 21.37
CA TYR A 236 -5.88 0.81 22.48
C TYR A 236 -6.96 -0.25 22.32
N THR A 237 -6.56 -1.51 22.32
CA THR A 237 -7.48 -2.66 22.16
C THR A 237 -7.44 -3.57 23.38
N TRP A 238 -8.58 -4.13 23.74
CA TRP A 238 -8.72 -5.05 24.86
C TRP A 238 -9.71 -6.17 24.54
N PRO A 239 -9.56 -7.36 25.14
CA PRO A 239 -10.53 -8.46 25.03
C PRO A 239 -11.87 -8.05 25.67
N LEU A 240 -12.97 -8.38 25.01
CA LEU A 240 -14.33 -8.35 25.59
C LEU A 240 -14.82 -9.78 25.84
N ILE A 241 -14.53 -10.70 24.91
CA ILE A 241 -14.79 -12.13 25.02
C ILE A 241 -13.55 -12.83 24.47
N GLU A 242 -12.63 -13.20 25.38
CA GLU A 242 -11.34 -13.79 25.03
C GLU A 242 -10.68 -13.02 23.87
N ASN A 243 -10.14 -13.74 22.88
CA ASN A 243 -9.63 -13.15 21.64
C ASN A 243 -10.66 -13.06 20.51
N THR A 244 -11.90 -13.53 20.69
CA THR A 244 -12.92 -13.55 19.64
C THR A 244 -13.54 -12.18 19.42
N LEU A 245 -13.83 -11.45 20.51
CA LEU A 245 -14.39 -10.10 20.46
C LEU A 245 -13.51 -9.16 21.26
N ARG A 246 -13.12 -8.03 20.65
CA ARG A 246 -12.23 -7.05 21.25
C ARG A 246 -12.83 -5.65 21.13
N GLY A 247 -12.67 -4.87 22.19
CA GLY A 247 -12.97 -3.43 22.20
C GLY A 247 -11.79 -2.65 21.64
N ILE A 248 -12.08 -1.47 21.10
CA ILE A 248 -11.08 -0.51 20.64
C ILE A 248 -11.51 0.90 21.01
N VAL A 249 -10.55 1.68 21.49
CA VAL A 249 -10.62 3.14 21.51
C VAL A 249 -9.45 3.66 20.69
N PHE A 250 -9.70 4.68 19.86
CA PHE A 250 -8.68 5.20 18.97
C PHE A 250 -8.85 6.70 18.74
N THR A 251 -7.77 7.33 18.29
CA THR A 251 -7.79 8.64 17.65
C THR A 251 -6.97 8.57 16.39
N ASP A 252 -7.52 9.07 15.29
CA ASP A 252 -6.84 9.19 14.01
C ASP A 252 -6.56 10.67 13.72
N PHE A 253 -5.45 10.94 13.04
CA PHE A 253 -5.06 12.28 12.61
C PHE A 253 -4.35 12.20 11.27
N GLY A 254 -4.40 13.27 10.49
CA GLY A 254 -3.73 13.29 9.19
C GLY A 254 -3.95 14.59 8.45
N ASN A 255 -3.17 14.75 7.39
CA ASN A 255 -3.23 15.86 6.47
C ASN A 255 -2.98 15.34 5.05
N LEU A 256 -3.65 15.94 4.08
CA LEU A 256 -3.42 15.73 2.66
C LEU A 256 -3.32 17.10 2.01
N SER A 257 -2.26 17.34 1.26
CA SER A 257 -2.03 18.58 0.54
C SER A 257 -1.59 18.31 -0.89
N ASP A 258 -1.81 19.31 -1.74
CA ASP A 258 -1.20 19.41 -3.06
C ASP A 258 -0.08 20.44 -2.97
N GLY A 259 1.07 20.11 -3.56
CA GLY A 259 2.28 20.92 -3.57
C GLY A 259 2.37 21.80 -4.80
#